data_AF-A0A8T4Y6D0-F1
#
_entry.id   AF-A0A8T4Y6D0-F1
#
_cell.length_a   1.000
_cell.length_b   1.000
_cell.length_c   1.000
_cell.angle_alpha   90.00
_cell.angle_beta   90.00
_cell.angle_gamma   90.00
#
_symmetry.space_group_name_H-M   'P 1'
#
loop_
_entity.id
_entity.type
_entity.pdbx_description
1 polymer ?
#
loop_
_entity_poly.entity_id
_entity_poly.type
_entity_poly.pdbx_seq_one_letter_code
_entity_poly.pdbx_strand_id
1 'polypeptide(L)'
;MPIKTVKFRCMVESAEESFFRPAIYRVSEYRAVNEESRLPPEMRPREVIVMDSTYRGLAYEGDLLEVQGLLEREVSTSSNVEKYRVIVGSGRPGEYIQVRKLY
;
A
#
# COMPACT_ATOMS: atom_id res chain seq x y z
N MET A 1 12.77 -2.65 5.69
CA MET A 1 13.03 -4.10 5.85
C MET A 1 11.79 -4.87 5.39
N PRO A 2 11.93 -5.80 4.45
CA PRO A 2 10.81 -6.59 3.95
C PRO A 2 10.31 -7.59 4.99
N ILE A 3 8.99 -7.77 5.09
CA ILE A 3 8.34 -8.69 6.04
C ILE A 3 7.67 -9.84 5.29
N LYS A 4 6.60 -9.55 4.55
CA LYS A 4 5.80 -10.55 3.82
C LYS A 4 4.98 -9.89 2.71
N THR A 5 4.53 -10.68 1.73
CA THR A 5 3.51 -10.23 0.79
C THR A 5 2.16 -10.16 1.50
N VAL A 6 1.39 -9.11 1.24
CA VAL A 6 0.05 -8.89 1.78
C VAL A 6 -0.92 -8.55 0.65
N LYS A 7 -2.17 -8.97 0.81
CA LYS A 7 -3.31 -8.67 -0.05
C LYS A 7 -4.45 -8.08 0.77
N PHE A 8 -4.85 -6.87 0.44
CA PHE A 8 -5.81 -6.10 1.24
C PHE A 8 -6.61 -5.12 0.39
N ARG A 9 -7.69 -4.62 0.98
CA ARG A 9 -8.44 -3.47 0.48
C ARG A 9 -8.18 -2.26 1.38
N CYS A 10 -8.18 -1.07 0.78
CA CYS A 10 -7.98 0.19 1.48
C CYS A 10 -8.66 1.34 0.72
N MET A 11 -8.90 2.43 1.40
CA MET A 11 -9.39 3.67 0.81
C MET A 11 -8.23 4.64 0.59
N VAL A 12 -8.20 5.33 -0.54
CA VAL A 12 -7.21 6.38 -0.81
C VAL A 12 -7.57 7.63 -0.03
N GLU A 13 -6.67 8.06 0.85
CA GLU A 13 -6.79 9.33 1.58
C GLU A 13 -6.12 10.47 0.82
N SER A 14 -5.04 10.19 0.08
CA SER A 14 -4.35 11.19 -0.72
C SER A 14 -3.61 10.54 -1.88
N ALA A 15 -3.78 11.12 -3.07
CA ALA A 15 -3.11 10.76 -4.31
C ALA A 15 -2.19 11.89 -4.84
N GLU A 16 -1.88 12.90 -4.01
CA GLU A 16 -1.03 14.04 -4.37
C GLU A 16 0.33 13.60 -4.93
N GLU A 17 0.87 12.50 -4.40
CA GLU A 17 2.19 11.97 -4.77
C GLU A 17 2.12 10.80 -5.77
N SER A 18 0.93 10.52 -6.33
CA SER A 18 0.69 9.36 -7.19
C SER A 18 1.30 9.46 -8.60
N PHE A 19 1.80 10.63 -8.99
CA PHE A 19 2.46 10.87 -10.28
C PHE A 19 3.99 10.91 -10.19
N PHE A 20 4.57 11.01 -8.98
CA PHE A 20 6.01 11.12 -8.78
C PHE A 20 6.72 9.74 -8.78
N ARG A 21 8.03 9.74 -8.54
CA ARG A 21 8.86 8.52 -8.44
C ARG A 21 9.54 8.44 -7.07
N PRO A 22 9.26 7.40 -6.26
CA PRO A 22 8.16 6.45 -6.44
C PRO A 22 6.80 7.17 -6.36
N ALA A 23 5.75 6.56 -6.92
CA ALA A 23 4.41 7.08 -6.74
C ALA A 23 3.88 6.63 -5.37
N ILE A 24 3.18 7.51 -4.66
CA ILE A 24 2.73 7.25 -3.29
C ILE A 24 1.24 7.52 -3.18
N TYR A 25 0.52 6.52 -2.67
CA TYR A 25 -0.85 6.66 -2.20
C TYR A 25 -0.87 6.60 -0.67
N ARG A 26 -1.40 7.64 -0.02
CA ARG A 26 -1.74 7.54 1.42
C ARG A 26 -3.08 6.83 1.51
N VAL A 27 -3.16 5.83 2.39
CA VAL A 27 -4.30 4.93 2.46
C VAL A 27 -4.77 4.67 3.89
N SER A 28 -6.05 4.38 4.03
CA SER A 28 -6.66 3.97 5.28
C SER A 28 -7.64 2.82 5.10
N GLU A 29 -8.35 2.47 6.17
CA GLU A 29 -9.32 1.38 6.20
C GLU A 29 -8.75 0.04 5.70
N TYR A 30 -7.57 -0.33 6.17
CA TYR A 30 -6.96 -1.62 5.87
C TYR A 30 -7.90 -2.79 6.19
N ARG A 31 -8.24 -3.58 5.18
CA ARG A 31 -9.06 -4.79 5.27
C ARG A 31 -8.36 -5.93 4.54
N ALA A 32 -7.79 -6.87 5.28
CA ALA A 32 -7.16 -8.06 4.69
C ALA A 32 -8.15 -8.86 3.84
N VAL A 33 -7.71 -9.33 2.66
CA VAL A 33 -8.55 -10.17 1.78
C VAL A 33 -8.46 -11.65 2.14
N ASN A 34 -7.38 -12.08 2.81
CA ASN A 34 -7.18 -13.44 3.30
C ASN A 34 -6.54 -13.45 4.69
N GLU A 35 -6.51 -14.62 5.33
CA GLU A 35 -5.94 -14.80 6.67
C GLU A 35 -4.45 -14.47 6.73
N GLU A 36 -3.67 -14.85 5.71
CA GLU A 36 -2.22 -14.59 5.72
C GLU A 36 -1.89 -13.10 5.69
N SER A 37 -2.81 -12.28 5.18
CA SER A 37 -2.67 -10.83 5.15
C SER A 37 -3.21 -10.16 6.39
N ARG A 38 -3.78 -10.87 7.38
CA ARG A 38 -4.17 -10.20 8.63
C ARG A 38 -2.94 -9.60 9.32
N LEU A 39 -3.10 -8.34 9.74
CA LEU A 39 -2.09 -7.55 10.43
C LEU A 39 -2.70 -6.93 11.68
N PRO A 40 -1.93 -6.88 12.79
CA PRO A 40 -2.36 -6.13 13.95
C PRO A 40 -2.40 -4.62 13.63
N PRO A 41 -3.23 -3.82 14.32
CA PRO A 41 -3.46 -2.40 14.00
C PRO A 41 -2.19 -1.56 13.82
N GLU A 42 -1.17 -1.80 14.64
CA GLU A 42 0.11 -1.11 14.66
C GLU A 42 1.00 -1.41 13.43
N MET A 43 0.78 -2.54 12.76
CA MET A 43 1.52 -2.93 11.56
C MET A 43 0.78 -2.57 10.26
N ARG A 44 -0.43 -2.01 10.36
CA ARG A 44 -1.23 -1.68 9.18
C ARG A 44 -0.54 -0.58 8.38
N PRO A 45 -0.28 -0.80 7.08
CA PRO A 45 0.40 0.17 6.27
C PRO A 45 -0.46 1.42 6.08
N ARG A 46 0.18 2.59 6.09
CA ARG A 46 -0.46 3.87 5.78
C ARG A 46 -0.17 4.38 4.37
N GLU A 47 0.76 3.72 3.69
CA GLU A 47 1.23 4.11 2.37
C GLU A 47 1.35 2.90 1.47
N VAL A 48 0.95 3.08 0.22
CA VAL A 48 1.26 2.18 -0.88
C VAL A 48 2.26 2.89 -1.79
N ILE A 49 3.49 2.38 -1.81
CA ILE A 49 4.59 2.88 -2.62
C ILE A 49 4.61 2.08 -3.92
N VAL A 50 4.58 2.78 -5.04
CA VAL A 50 4.46 2.20 -6.36
C VAL A 50 5.75 2.46 -7.14
N MET A 51 6.47 1.37 -7.39
CA MET A 51 7.67 1.35 -8.21
C MET A 51 7.34 1.07 -9.68
N ASP A 52 6.26 0.31 -9.95
CA ASP A 52 5.76 0.02 -11.30
C ASP A 52 4.98 1.20 -11.89
N SER A 53 5.42 1.73 -13.03
CA SER A 53 4.79 2.89 -13.68
C SER A 53 3.33 2.66 -14.11
N THR A 54 2.90 1.42 -14.26
CA THR A 54 1.54 1.05 -14.72
C THR A 54 0.45 1.53 -13.76
N TYR A 55 0.78 1.66 -12.47
CA TYR A 55 -0.18 2.05 -11.44
C TYR A 55 -0.07 3.53 -11.02
N ARG A 56 0.67 4.37 -11.76
CA ARG A 56 0.75 5.83 -11.48
C ARG A 56 -0.54 6.53 -11.90
N GLY A 57 -1.00 7.47 -11.08
CA GLY A 57 -2.22 8.23 -11.35
C GLY A 57 -3.47 7.36 -11.53
N LEU A 58 -3.46 6.13 -11.02
CA LEU A 58 -4.52 5.14 -11.19
C LEU A 58 -5.80 5.48 -10.41
N ALA A 59 -5.66 6.11 -9.25
CA ALA A 59 -6.73 6.33 -8.29
C ALA A 59 -6.60 7.70 -7.61
N TYR A 60 -7.70 8.16 -7.03
CA TYR A 60 -7.84 9.46 -6.35
C TYR A 60 -8.46 9.31 -4.97
N GLU A 61 -8.48 10.39 -4.20
CA GLU A 61 -9.09 10.46 -2.88
C GLU A 61 -10.52 9.90 -2.88
N GLY A 62 -10.79 8.98 -1.95
CA GLY A 62 -12.08 8.29 -1.82
C GLY A 62 -12.20 7.00 -2.63
N ASP A 63 -11.27 6.70 -3.54
CA ASP A 63 -11.29 5.43 -4.28
C ASP A 63 -10.97 4.24 -3.37
N LEU A 64 -11.68 3.13 -3.60
CA LEU A 64 -11.38 1.84 -2.96
C LEU A 64 -10.37 1.07 -3.82
N LEU A 65 -9.25 0.71 -3.23
CA LEU A 65 -8.23 -0.11 -3.85
C LEU A 65 -8.27 -1.54 -3.33
N GLU A 66 -7.93 -2.50 -4.18
CA GLU A 66 -7.40 -3.79 -3.78
C GLU A 66 -5.93 -3.86 -4.20
N VAL A 67 -5.06 -4.17 -3.24
CA VAL A 67 -3.61 -4.12 -3.39
C VAL A 67 -3.01 -5.47 -3.01
N GLN A 68 -2.09 -5.96 -3.82
CA GLN A 68 -1.18 -7.04 -3.45
C GLN A 68 0.26 -6.54 -3.62
N GLY A 69 1.04 -6.59 -2.54
CA GLY A 69 2.39 -6.04 -2.51
C GLY A 69 3.22 -6.52 -1.32
N LEU A 70 4.47 -6.07 -1.25
CA LEU A 70 5.41 -6.40 -0.19
C LEU A 70 5.25 -5.45 0.99
N LEU A 71 4.85 -5.95 2.16
CA LEU A 71 4.88 -5.19 3.40
C LEU A 71 6.33 -4.96 3.83
N GLU A 72 6.67 -3.70 4.07
CA GLU A 72 7.95 -3.28 4.61
C GLU A 72 7.78 -2.51 5.91
N ARG A 73 8.72 -2.74 6.83
CA ARG A 73 8.96 -1.88 7.99
C ARG A 73 10.01 -0.84 7.66
N GLU A 74 9.68 0.42 7.89
CA GLU A 74 10.59 1.56 7.88
C GLU A 74 10.83 2.00 9.32
N VAL A 75 12.10 2.12 9.71
CA VAL A 75 12.48 2.65 11.02
C VAL A 75 12.96 4.07 10.79
N SER A 76 12.23 5.06 11.32
CA SER A 76 12.69 6.44 11.30
C SER A 76 13.93 6.57 12.17
N THR A 77 15.05 6.98 11.58
CA THR A 77 16.33 7.16 12.27
C THR A 77 16.30 8.28 13.30
N SER A 78 15.34 9.22 13.22
CA SER A 78 15.24 10.39 14.08
C SER A 78 14.24 10.26 15.23
N SER A 79 13.23 9.40 15.10
CA SER A 79 12.13 9.33 16.08
C SER A 79 11.94 7.98 16.73
N ASN A 80 12.68 6.95 16.30
CA ASN A 80 12.49 5.55 16.73
C ASN A 80 11.03 5.05 16.55
N VAL A 81 10.25 5.72 15.70
CA VAL A 81 8.89 5.33 15.35
C VAL A 81 8.98 4.37 14.17
N GLU A 82 8.43 3.18 14.36
CA GLU A 82 8.23 2.22 13.28
C GLU A 82 7.05 2.64 12.42
N LYS A 83 7.27 2.68 11.11
CA LYS A 83 6.22 2.87 10.10
C LYS A 83 6.15 1.64 9.21
N TYR A 84 4.96 1.38 8.69
CA TYR A 84 4.71 0.28 7.78
C TYR A 84 4.15 0.82 6.46
N ARG A 85 4.67 0.29 5.36
CA ARG A 85 4.27 0.63 4.00
C ARG A 85 4.21 -0.62 3.14
N VAL A 86 3.45 -0.58 2.06
CA VAL A 86 3.41 -1.67 1.08
C VAL A 86 4.06 -1.21 -0.21
N ILE A 87 4.97 -2.01 -0.75
CA ILE A 87 5.61 -1.77 -2.03
C ILE A 87 4.91 -2.60 -3.11
N VAL A 88 4.57 -1.97 -4.23
CA VAL A 88 4.10 -2.62 -5.46
C VAL A 88 5.13 -2.38 -6.55
N GLY A 89 5.57 -3.43 -7.23
CA GLY A 89 6.73 -3.39 -8.13
C GLY A 89 8.04 -3.68 -7.40
N SER A 90 8.01 -4.49 -6.34
CA SER A 90 9.21 -4.98 -5.64
C SER A 90 9.89 -6.14 -6.37
N GLY A 91 9.25 -6.69 -7.41
CA GLY A 91 9.72 -7.85 -8.15
C GLY A 91 9.19 -9.18 -7.60
N ARG A 92 8.27 -9.15 -6.62
CA ARG A 92 7.56 -10.34 -6.14
C ARG A 92 6.44 -10.70 -7.13
N PRO A 93 6.14 -12.00 -7.31
CA PRO A 93 5.07 -12.41 -8.22
C PRO A 93 3.70 -11.99 -7.70
N GLY A 94 2.80 -11.64 -8.63
CA GLY A 94 1.40 -11.34 -8.34
C GLY A 94 1.15 -9.99 -7.68
N GLU A 95 2.08 -9.04 -7.77
CA GLU A 95 1.87 -7.67 -7.29
C GLU A 95 0.92 -6.90 -8.21
N TYR A 96 -0.07 -6.21 -7.64
CA TYR A 96 -0.99 -5.38 -8.40
C TYR A 96 -1.69 -4.33 -7.53
N ILE A 97 -2.25 -3.33 -8.22
CA ILE A 97 -3.25 -2.40 -7.68
C ILE A 97 -4.46 -2.43 -8.62
N GLN A 98 -5.65 -2.58 -8.04
CA GLN A 98 -6.91 -2.53 -8.79
C GLN A 98 -7.89 -1.59 -8.09
N VAL A 99 -8.45 -0.64 -8.84
CA VAL A 99 -9.58 0.18 -8.36
C VAL A 99 -10.84 -0.68 -8.33
N ARG A 100 -11.52 -0.71 -7.19
CA ARG A 100 -12.80 -1.39 -6.99
C ARG A 100 -13.89 -0.32 -6.98
N LYS A 101 -14.85 -0.43 -7.89
CA LYS A 101 -16.05 0.42 -7.87
C LYS A 101 -17.05 -0.16 -6.87
N LEU A 102 -17.57 0.67 -5.97
CA LEU A 102 -18.76 0.37 -5.19
C LEU A 102 -19.95 0.52 -6.15
N TYR A 103 -20.55 -0.59 -6.58
CA TYR A 103 -21.81 -0.62 -7.32
C TYR A 103 -22.95 -0.98 -6.37
#